data_AF-A0A0S7BEI4-F1
#
_entry.id   AF-A0A0S7BEI4-F1
#
_cell.length_a   1.000
_cell.length_b   1.000
_cell.length_c   1.000
_cell.angle_alpha   90.00
_cell.angle_beta   90.00
_cell.angle_gamma   90.00
#
_symmetry.space_group_name_H-M   'P 1'
#
loop_
_entity.id
_entity.type
_entity.pdbx_description
1 polymer ?
#
loop_
_entity_poly.entity_id
_entity_poly.type
_entity_poly.pdbx_seq_one_letter_code
_entity_poly.pdbx_strand_id
1 'polypeptide(L)' 'MEDLSQNDIRILLKTFGIQANEAILSHLMNAQTGKPLLLRITLEDLTDYGDRPPKAPLHLEVEGQVRC' A
#
# COMPACT_ATOMS: atom_id res chain seq x y z
N MET A 1 -6.33 -24.11 2.61
CA MET A 1 -5.86 -23.00 3.48
C MET A 1 -5.10 -21.98 2.65
N GLU A 2 -4.11 -22.44 1.88
CA GLU A 2 -3.34 -21.63 0.93
C GLU A 2 -4.20 -20.89 -0.11
N ASP A 3 -5.23 -21.54 -0.66
CA ASP A 3 -6.14 -20.92 -1.63
C ASP A 3 -6.98 -19.76 -1.05
N LEU A 4 -7.40 -19.86 0.21
CA LEU A 4 -8.16 -18.80 0.88
C LEU A 4 -7.27 -17.60 1.18
N SER A 5 -6.07 -17.85 1.73
CA SER A 5 -5.10 -16.79 2.01
C SER A 5 -4.69 -16.05 0.74
N GLN A 6 -4.45 -16.76 -0.37
CA GLN A 6 -4.16 -16.11 -1.65
C GLN A 6 -5.32 -15.27 -2.19
N ASN A 7 -6.56 -15.72 -1.99
CA ASN A 7 -7.73 -14.96 -2.40
C ASN A 7 -7.89 -13.68 -1.57
N ASP A 8 -7.73 -13.76 -0.25
CA ASP A 8 -7.84 -12.60 0.64
C ASP A 8 -6.74 -11.55 0.36
N ILE A 9 -5.49 -12.01 0.14
CA ILE A 9 -4.39 -11.14 -0.29
C ILE A 9 -4.76 -10.41 -1.60
N ARG A 10 -5.28 -11.14 -2.60
CA ARG A 10 -5.69 -10.53 -3.89
C ARG A 10 -6.80 -9.49 -3.71
N ILE A 11 -7.81 -9.78 -2.90
CA ILE A 11 -8.92 -8.85 -2.64
C ILE A 11 -8.43 -7.59 -1.93
N LEU A 12 -7.56 -7.74 -0.92
CA LEU A 12 -7.02 -6.62 -0.16
C LEU A 12 -6.17 -5.70 -1.05
N LEU A 13 -5.23 -6.28 -1.79
CA LEU A 13 -4.35 -5.51 -2.68
C LEU A 13 -5.13 -4.83 -3.82
N LYS A 14 -6.18 -5.48 -4.35
CA LYS A 14 -7.07 -4.86 -5.34
C LYS A 14 -7.82 -3.66 -4.76
N THR A 15 -8.37 -3.79 -3.56
CA THR A 15 -9.07 -2.72 -2.87
C THR A 15 -8.15 -1.53 -2.62
N PHE A 16 -6.95 -1.79 -2.09
CA PHE A 16 -5.93 -0.77 -1.90
C PHE A 16 -5.58 -0.06 -3.21
N GLY A 17 -5.33 -0.81 -4.29
CA GLY A 17 -4.97 -0.23 -5.59
C GLY A 17 -6.03 0.72 -6.15
N ILE A 18 -7.32 0.39 -5.99
CA ILE A 18 -8.43 1.26 -6.43
C ILE A 18 -8.46 2.55 -5.61
N GLN A 19 -8.43 2.45 -4.27
CA GLN A 19 -8.51 3.61 -3.38
C GLN A 19 -7.27 4.51 -3.49
N ALA A 20 -6.08 3.91 -3.57
CA ALA A 20 -4.83 4.63 -3.75
C ALA A 20 -4.83 5.41 -5.07
N ASN A 21 -5.32 4.81 -6.16
CA ASN A 21 -5.42 5.49 -7.45
C ASN A 21 -6.33 6.72 -7.38
N GLU A 22 -7.52 6.59 -6.79
CA GLU A 22 -8.46 7.71 -6.62
C GLU A 22 -7.85 8.84 -5.76
N ALA A 23 -7.19 8.48 -4.66
CA ALA A 23 -6.54 9.44 -3.77
C ALA A 23 -5.38 10.18 -4.46
N ILE A 24 -4.53 9.46 -5.19
CA ILE A 24 -3.39 10.03 -5.93
C ILE A 24 -3.89 10.98 -7.01
N LEU A 25 -4.88 10.59 -7.81
CA LEU A 25 -5.45 11.44 -8.86
C LEU A 25 -6.05 12.73 -8.27
N SER A 26 -6.84 12.60 -7.20
CA SER A 26 -7.41 13.76 -6.51
C SER A 26 -6.33 14.70 -6.00
N HIS A 27 -5.26 14.16 -5.40
CA HIS A 27 -4.13 14.95 -4.94
C HIS A 27 -3.41 15.67 -6.08
N LEU A 28 -3.12 14.98 -7.18
CA LEU A 28 -2.46 15.55 -8.36
C LEU A 28 -3.25 16.71 -8.98
N MET A 29 -4.57 16.57 -9.09
CA MET A 29 -5.45 17.63 -9.59
C MET A 29 -5.42 18.90 -8.71
N ASN A 30 -5.29 18.71 -7.39
CA ASN A 30 -5.28 19.81 -6.43
C ASN A 30 -3.90 20.46 -6.27
N ALA A 31 -2.81 19.70 -6.47
CA ALA A 31 -1.46 20.18 -6.18
C ALA A 31 -0.98 21.28 -7.15
N GLN A 32 -1.46 21.33 -8.40
CA GLN A 32 -1.15 22.38 -9.40
C GLN A 32 0.35 22.74 -9.54
N THR A 33 1.27 21.83 -9.20
CA THR A 33 2.70 22.14 -9.12
C THR A 33 3.46 21.91 -10.43
N GLY A 34 2.87 21.22 -11.41
CA GLY A 34 3.55 20.80 -12.65
C GLY A 34 4.76 19.87 -12.43
N LYS A 35 4.97 19.40 -11.19
CA LYS A 35 6.07 18.53 -10.80
C LYS A 35 5.57 17.10 -10.55
N PRO A 36 6.42 16.07 -10.74
CA PRO A 36 6.09 14.71 -10.34
C PRO A 36 5.82 14.63 -8.83
N LEU A 37 4.81 13.85 -8.45
CA LEU A 37 4.53 13.46 -7.08
C LEU A 37 5.44 12.29 -6.71
N LEU A 38 6.31 12.49 -5.73
CA LEU A 38 7.14 11.42 -5.16
C LEU A 38 6.34 10.71 -4.06
N LEU A 39 6.13 9.40 -4.22
CA LEU A 39 5.36 8.56 -3.32
C LEU A 39 6.20 7.42 -2.78
N ARG A 40 5.88 7.03 -1.54
CA ARG A 40 6.34 5.81 -0.88
C ARG A 40 5.12 5.04 -0.42
N ILE A 41 5.09 3.74 -0.71
CA ILE A 41 4.06 2.80 -0.28
C ILE A 41 4.72 1.82 0.67
N THR A 42 4.15 1.69 1.87
CA THR A 42 4.65 0.78 2.90
C THR A 42 3.54 -0.20 3.29
N LEU A 43 3.87 -1.49 3.34
CA LEU A 43 3.05 -2.54 3.93
C LEU A 43 3.70 -2.98 5.24
N GLU A 44 2.97 -2.86 6.34
CA GLU A 44 3.44 -3.17 7.68
C GLU A 44 2.49 -4.16 8.37
N ASP A 45 3.06 -5.05 9.17
CA ASP A 45 2.30 -5.92 10.05
C ASP A 45 1.84 -5.18 11.30
N LEU A 46 0.53 -5.10 11.51
CA LEU A 46 -0.07 -4.47 12.69
C LEU A 46 -0.64 -5.50 13.67
N THR A 47 -0.35 -6.79 13.46
CA THR A 47 -0.89 -7.86 14.29
C THR A 47 -0.23 -7.85 15.67
N ASP A 48 -1.03 -7.78 16.74
CA ASP A 48 -0.55 -8.04 18.08
C ASP A 48 -0.40 -9.56 18.30
N TYR A 49 0.85 -10.03 18.32
CA TYR A 49 1.18 -11.44 18.53
C TYR A 49 1.35 -11.82 20.02
N GLY A 50 1.16 -10.88 20.94
CA GLY A 50 1.45 -11.07 22.36
C GLY A 50 2.90 -11.52 22.59
N ASP A 51 3.08 -12.57 23.38
CA ASP A 51 4.41 -13.03 23.82
C ASP A 51 5.22 -13.78 22.74
N ARG A 52 4.65 -13.99 21.55
CA ARG A 52 5.30 -14.77 20.47
C ARG A 52 5.25 -14.08 19.11
N PRO A 53 5.87 -12.90 18.96
CA PRO A 53 5.98 -12.26 17.66
C PRO A 53 6.87 -13.05 16.69
N PRO A 54 6.67 -12.90 15.37
CA PRO A 54 7.59 -13.41 14.38
C PRO A 54 8.98 -12.75 14.54
N LYS A 55 10.04 -13.48 14.17
CA LYS A 55 11.42 -12.97 14.26
C LYS A 55 11.66 -11.72 13.42
N ALA A 56 10.94 -11.58 12.33
CA ALA A 56 10.92 -10.40 11.49
C ALA A 56 9.46 -10.08 11.16
N PRO A 57 8.93 -8.92 11.59
CA PRO A 57 7.61 -8.49 11.17
C PRO A 57 7.60 -8.23 9.66
N LEU A 58 6.43 -8.37 9.03
CA LEU A 58 6.29 -8.01 7.62
C LEU A 58 6.50 -6.50 7.46
N HIS A 59 7.49 -6.14 6.65
CA HIS A 59 7.73 -4.77 6.19
C HIS A 59 8.15 -4.82 4.72
N LEU A 60 7.41 -4.12 3.86
CA LEU A 60 7.70 -3.96 2.44
C LEU A 60 7.53 -2.49 2.07
N GLU A 61 8.56 -1.91 1.45
CA GLU A 61 8.56 -0.51 1.00
C GLU A 61 8.80 -0.45 -0.52
N VAL A 62 8.02 0.38 -1.21
CA VAL A 62 8.18 0.68 -2.63
C VAL A 62 8.11 2.20 -2.81
N GLU A 63 9.09 2.75 -3.53
CA GLU A 63 9.14 4.17 -3.86
C GLU A 63 8.97 4.40 -5.37
N GLY A 64 8.32 5.50 -5.74
CA GLY A 64 8.10 5.83 -7.14
C GLY A 64 7.64 7.26 -7.36
N GLN A 65 7.73 7.72 -8.61
CA GLN A 65 7.22 9.01 -9.04
C GLN A 65 5.96 8.83 -9.88
N VAL A 66 4.95 9.66 -9.63
CA VAL A 66 3.74 9.76 -10.44
C VAL A 66 3.71 11.12 -11.10
N ARG A 67 3.46 11.16 -12.42
CA ARG A 67 3.40 12.39 -13.21
C ARG A 67 1.97 12.69 -13.61
N CYS A 68 1.61 13.97 -13.69
CA CYS A 68 0.40 14.42 -14.38
C CYS A 68 0.53 14.24 -15.89
#